data_AF-A0A442MB58-F1
#
_entry.id   AF-A0A442MB58-F1
#
_cell.length_a   1.000
_cell.length_b   1.000
_cell.length_c   1.000
_cell.angle_alpha   90.00
_cell.angle_beta   90.00
_cell.angle_gamma   90.00
#
_symmetry.space_group_name_H-M   'P 1'
#
loop_
_entity.id
_entity.type
_entity.pdbx_description
1 polymer ?
#
loop_
_entity_poly.entity_id
_entity_poly.type
_entity_poly.pdbx_seq_one_letter_code
_entity_poly.pdbx_strand_id
1 'polypeptide(L)'
;MRRLFPFFALFVVMVLNAEAAERITAAQIKNYSEIERAFILKVAENVLTSKAKMMFSDPENAKDGYLWARKVIVAHYSLLEDMAIKSNTKALAVFYEDKKTLLERHIRGQLSTDDFGRQEKLVETRKQLYLENLLSSATQPTASDVKTLNALALRLGDQIHGLSVIAISN
;
A
#
# COMPACT_ATOMS: atom_id res chain seq x y z
N MET A 1 -56.60 -22.82 35.75
CA MET A 1 -55.29 -22.12 35.69
C MET A 1 -54.37 -22.87 34.75
N ARG A 2 -53.92 -22.24 33.65
CA ARG A 2 -52.64 -22.50 32.96
C ARG A 2 -52.51 -21.44 31.85
N ARG A 3 -51.69 -20.42 32.11
CA ARG A 3 -51.33 -19.38 31.14
C ARG A 3 -50.22 -19.93 30.26
N LEU A 4 -50.47 -20.05 28.96
CA LEU A 4 -49.42 -20.30 27.97
C LEU A 4 -48.94 -18.94 27.46
N PHE A 5 -47.72 -18.59 27.86
CA PHE A 5 -47.00 -17.44 27.34
C PHE A 5 -46.56 -17.75 25.90
N PRO A 6 -46.86 -16.90 24.90
CA PRO A 6 -46.15 -16.97 23.64
C PRO A 6 -44.76 -16.35 23.83
N PHE A 7 -43.73 -17.19 23.76
CA PHE A 7 -42.35 -16.77 23.58
C PHE A 7 -42.26 -16.04 22.23
N PHE A 8 -42.19 -14.71 22.29
CA PHE A 8 -41.72 -13.90 21.17
C PHE A 8 -40.23 -14.20 20.98
N ALA A 9 -39.91 -15.08 20.04
CA ALA A 9 -38.56 -15.22 19.53
C ALA A 9 -38.23 -13.94 18.75
N LEU A 10 -37.58 -13.00 19.44
CA LEU A 10 -37.01 -11.80 18.85
C LEU A 10 -35.89 -12.24 17.90
N PHE A 11 -36.22 -12.40 16.62
CA PHE A 11 -35.25 -12.59 15.55
C PHE A 11 -34.49 -11.27 15.39
N VAL A 12 -33.40 -11.12 16.15
CA VAL A 12 -32.43 -10.04 15.93
C VAL A 12 -31.74 -10.36 14.62
N VAL A 13 -32.26 -9.79 13.53
CA VAL A 13 -31.55 -9.67 12.27
C VAL A 13 -30.34 -8.80 12.56
N MET A 14 -29.19 -9.44 12.82
CA MET A 14 -27.91 -8.77 12.69
C MET A 14 -27.78 -8.40 11.21
N VAL A 15 -28.21 -7.19 10.89
CA VAL A 15 -27.79 -6.52 9.65
C VAL A 15 -26.31 -6.29 9.81
N LEU A 16 -25.52 -7.30 9.43
CA LEU A 16 -24.12 -7.11 9.09
C LEU A 16 -24.14 -6.18 7.87
N ASN A 17 -24.10 -4.88 8.13
CA ASN A 17 -23.57 -3.91 7.19
C ASN A 17 -22.10 -4.28 7.00
N ALA A 18 -21.84 -5.34 6.24
CA ALA A 18 -20.62 -5.41 5.47
C ALA A 18 -20.73 -4.26 4.49
N GLU A 19 -20.30 -3.06 4.92
CA GLU A 19 -19.84 -2.06 3.98
C GLU A 19 -18.87 -2.81 3.08
N ALA A 20 -19.29 -3.10 1.85
CA ALA A 20 -18.42 -3.60 0.82
C ALA A 20 -17.35 -2.52 0.71
N ALA A 21 -16.21 -2.73 1.37
CA ALA A 21 -15.16 -1.74 1.45
C ALA A 21 -14.78 -1.38 0.02
N GLU A 22 -15.23 -0.20 -0.40
CA GLU A 22 -15.14 0.19 -1.80
C GLU A 22 -13.67 0.15 -2.20
N ARG A 23 -13.37 -0.58 -3.28
CA ARG A 23 -12.00 -0.72 -3.76
C ARG A 23 -11.51 0.66 -4.20
N ILE A 24 -10.39 1.09 -3.64
CA ILE A 24 -9.75 2.34 -4.06
C ILE A 24 -9.20 2.14 -5.47
N THR A 25 -9.64 2.99 -6.39
CA THR A 25 -9.23 2.93 -7.80
C THR A 25 -8.28 4.07 -8.15
N ALA A 26 -7.44 3.86 -9.17
CA ALA A 26 -6.59 4.92 -9.69
C ALA A 26 -7.37 6.11 -10.26
N ALA A 27 -8.58 5.86 -10.77
CA ALA A 27 -9.48 6.91 -11.25
C ALA A 27 -9.94 7.84 -10.11
N GLN A 28 -10.24 7.28 -8.93
CA GLN A 28 -10.53 8.06 -7.73
C GLN A 28 -9.34 8.95 -7.33
N ILE A 29 -8.12 8.41 -7.35
CA ILE A 29 -6.90 9.16 -7.01
C ILE A 29 -6.58 10.23 -8.06
N LYS A 30 -6.84 9.97 -9.34
CA LYS A 30 -6.55 10.90 -10.45
C LYS A 30 -7.25 12.25 -10.31
N ASN A 31 -8.38 12.31 -9.58
CA ASN A 31 -9.16 13.53 -9.36
C ASN A 31 -8.54 14.51 -8.36
N TYR A 32 -7.50 14.10 -7.62
CA TYR A 32 -6.77 14.97 -6.70
C TYR A 32 -5.64 15.73 -7.40
N SER A 33 -5.15 16.82 -6.80
CA SER A 33 -3.96 17.53 -7.28
C SER A 33 -2.70 16.65 -7.24
N GLU A 34 -1.66 17.00 -8.00
CA GLU A 34 -0.45 16.18 -8.07
C GLU A 34 0.21 15.93 -6.71
N ILE A 35 0.23 16.94 -5.83
CA ILE A 35 0.76 16.85 -4.48
C ILE A 35 -0.08 15.91 -3.62
N GLU A 36 -1.40 16.02 -3.70
CA GLU A 36 -2.31 15.13 -2.95
C GLU A 36 -2.20 13.68 -3.46
N ARG A 37 -2.05 13.47 -4.78
CA ARG A 37 -1.80 12.14 -5.35
C ARG A 37 -0.49 11.55 -4.83
N ALA A 38 0.59 12.35 -4.84
CA ALA A 38 1.89 11.94 -4.32
C ALA A 38 1.83 11.64 -2.82
N PHE A 39 1.11 12.46 -2.06
CA PHE A 39 0.87 12.25 -0.63
C PHE A 39 0.14 10.93 -0.37
N ILE A 40 -0.96 10.66 -1.07
CA ILE A 40 -1.74 9.41 -0.92
C ILE A 40 -0.85 8.20 -1.15
N LEU A 41 -0.08 8.19 -2.26
CA LEU A 41 0.81 7.08 -2.61
C LEU A 41 1.95 6.92 -1.60
N LYS A 42 2.54 8.02 -1.12
CA LYS A 42 3.63 7.98 -0.14
C LYS A 42 3.16 7.48 1.23
N VAL A 43 1.98 7.91 1.68
CA VAL A 43 1.41 7.42 2.94
C VAL A 43 1.04 5.93 2.81
N ALA A 44 0.47 5.50 1.69
CA ALA A 44 0.23 4.07 1.43
C ALA A 44 1.52 3.25 1.45
N GLU A 45 2.61 3.75 0.84
CA GLU A 45 3.94 3.12 0.92
C GLU A 45 4.45 2.99 2.36
N ASN A 46 4.23 3.99 3.23
CA ASN A 46 4.65 3.93 4.63
C ASN A 46 3.87 2.85 5.41
N VAL A 47 2.58 2.66 5.12
CA VAL A 47 1.78 1.56 5.66
C VAL A 47 2.37 0.21 5.23
N LEU A 48 2.68 0.06 3.94
CA LEU A 48 3.27 -1.15 3.39
C LEU A 48 4.65 -1.46 4.00
N THR A 49 5.46 -0.42 4.23
CA THR A 49 6.75 -0.54 4.93
C THR A 49 6.57 -1.05 6.36
N SER A 50 5.54 -0.58 7.06
CA SER A 50 5.24 -1.05 8.42
C SER A 50 4.80 -2.52 8.43
N LYS A 51 3.97 -2.91 7.47
CA LYS A 51 3.57 -4.33 7.28
C LYS A 51 4.76 -5.21 6.88
N ALA A 52 5.67 -4.71 6.04
CA ALA A 52 6.90 -5.43 5.69
C ALA A 52 7.74 -5.75 6.93
N LYS A 53 7.92 -4.78 7.84
CA LYS A 53 8.61 -5.03 9.12
C LYS A 53 7.93 -6.13 9.94
N MET A 54 6.60 -6.16 9.98
CA MET A 54 5.87 -7.23 10.66
C MET A 54 6.11 -8.59 10.00
N MET A 55 6.09 -8.67 8.67
CA MET A 55 6.39 -9.92 7.95
C MET A 55 7.79 -10.45 8.23
N PHE A 56 8.81 -9.57 8.29
CA PHE A 56 10.18 -9.97 8.67
C PHE A 56 10.33 -10.32 10.16
N SER A 57 9.38 -9.92 11.00
CA SER A 57 9.37 -10.27 12.43
C SER A 57 8.61 -11.56 12.73
N ASP A 58 7.92 -12.13 11.73
CA ASP A 58 7.18 -13.38 11.86
C ASP A 58 8.13 -14.59 11.70
N PRO A 59 8.26 -15.45 12.72
CA PRO A 59 9.10 -16.66 12.65
C PRO A 59 8.71 -17.63 11.55
N GLU A 60 7.44 -17.68 11.13
CA GLU A 60 7.00 -18.56 10.06
C GLU A 60 7.64 -18.16 8.72
N ASN A 61 7.76 -16.86 8.47
CA ASN A 61 8.45 -16.34 7.29
C ASN A 61 9.96 -16.54 7.34
N ALA A 62 10.55 -16.79 8.51
CA ALA A 62 11.98 -17.06 8.61
C ALA A 62 12.36 -18.45 8.05
N LYS A 63 11.40 -19.39 7.96
CA LYS A 63 11.64 -20.79 7.55
C LYS A 63 12.17 -20.92 6.12
N ASP A 64 11.81 -20.00 5.23
CA ASP A 64 12.27 -19.96 3.83
C ASP A 64 13.33 -18.88 3.57
N GLY A 65 13.94 -18.33 4.62
CA GLY A 65 14.85 -17.19 4.51
C GLY A 65 14.14 -15.88 4.13
N TYR A 66 12.85 -15.75 4.48
CA TYR A 66 11.99 -14.61 4.18
C TYR A 66 11.69 -14.43 2.68
N LEU A 67 11.79 -15.50 1.89
CA LEU A 67 11.59 -15.44 0.45
C LEU A 67 10.14 -15.06 0.12
N TRP A 68 9.16 -15.65 0.81
CA TRP A 68 7.75 -15.26 0.67
C TRP A 68 7.54 -13.78 0.97
N ALA A 69 8.04 -13.29 2.11
CA ALA A 69 7.90 -11.88 2.49
C ALA A 69 8.51 -10.94 1.45
N ARG A 70 9.69 -11.28 0.92
CA ARG A 70 10.35 -10.52 -0.15
C ARG A 70 9.51 -10.50 -1.44
N LYS A 71 8.90 -11.61 -1.85
CA LYS A 71 7.99 -11.67 -3.00
C LYS A 71 6.74 -10.81 -2.80
N VAL A 72 6.16 -10.81 -1.59
CA VAL A 72 5.02 -9.94 -1.24
C VAL A 72 5.41 -8.47 -1.36
N ILE A 73 6.60 -8.09 -0.92
CA ILE A 73 7.10 -6.71 -1.04
C ILE A 73 7.33 -6.31 -2.51
N VAL A 74 7.84 -7.22 -3.35
CA VAL A 74 7.91 -6.99 -4.81
C VAL A 74 6.52 -6.69 -5.38
N ALA A 75 5.51 -7.48 -4.99
CA ALA A 75 4.13 -7.24 -5.39
C ALA A 75 3.56 -5.91 -4.87
N HIS A 76 3.93 -5.46 -3.66
CA HIS A 76 3.57 -4.13 -3.15
C HIS A 76 4.03 -3.03 -4.11
N TYR A 77 5.30 -3.05 -4.50
CA TYR A 77 5.88 -2.03 -5.38
C TYR A 77 5.34 -2.12 -6.80
N SER A 78 5.04 -3.33 -7.30
CA SER A 78 4.36 -3.50 -8.60
C SER A 78 2.96 -2.89 -8.61
N LEU A 79 2.18 -3.04 -7.53
CA LEU A 79 0.85 -2.45 -7.45
C LEU A 79 0.89 -0.94 -7.20
N LEU A 80 1.87 -0.44 -6.44
CA LEU A 80 2.10 1.00 -6.28
C LEU A 80 2.52 1.66 -7.61
N GLU A 81 3.38 1.02 -8.38
CA GLU A 81 3.76 1.44 -9.73
C GLU A 81 2.53 1.56 -10.63
N ASP A 82 1.72 0.50 -10.72
CA ASP A 82 0.49 0.50 -11.52
C ASP A 82 -0.48 1.60 -11.08
N MET A 83 -0.66 1.77 -9.77
CA MET A 83 -1.49 2.83 -9.21
C MET A 83 -0.96 4.22 -9.58
N ALA A 84 0.35 4.44 -9.47
CA ALA A 84 0.99 5.71 -9.81
C ALA A 84 0.90 6.04 -11.31
N ILE A 85 1.06 5.05 -12.19
CA ILE A 85 0.88 5.23 -13.65
C ILE A 85 -0.56 5.64 -13.93
N LYS A 86 -1.53 4.86 -13.43
CA LYS A 86 -2.96 5.06 -13.71
C LYS A 86 -3.52 6.33 -13.06
N SER A 87 -2.95 6.79 -11.94
CA SER A 87 -3.31 8.06 -11.29
C SER A 87 -2.60 9.28 -11.89
N ASN A 88 -1.80 9.11 -12.94
CA ASN A 88 -1.01 10.17 -13.58
C ASN A 88 0.05 10.81 -12.65
N THR A 89 0.81 9.97 -11.95
CA THR A 89 1.95 10.34 -11.11
C THR A 89 3.20 9.60 -11.58
N LYS A 90 3.55 9.76 -12.86
CA LYS A 90 4.56 8.94 -13.58
C LYS A 90 5.94 8.94 -12.93
N ALA A 91 6.38 10.08 -12.39
CA ALA A 91 7.69 10.15 -11.73
C ALA A 91 7.77 9.25 -10.48
N LEU A 92 6.68 9.13 -9.69
CA LEU A 92 6.62 8.17 -8.59
C LEU A 92 6.63 6.72 -9.07
N ALA A 93 5.96 6.43 -10.19
CA ALA A 93 5.94 5.09 -10.75
C ALA A 93 7.35 4.57 -11.05
N VAL A 94 8.22 5.42 -11.61
CA VAL A 94 9.63 5.06 -11.89
C VAL A 94 10.36 4.64 -10.61
N PHE A 95 10.17 5.34 -9.50
CA PHE A 95 10.82 4.95 -8.24
C PHE A 95 10.30 3.62 -7.69
N TYR A 96 9.01 3.32 -7.87
CA TYR A 96 8.43 2.03 -7.48
C TYR A 96 8.92 0.90 -8.38
N GLU A 97 9.04 1.14 -9.69
CA GLU A 97 9.63 0.20 -10.65
C GLU A 97 11.10 -0.09 -10.32
N ASP A 98 11.90 0.94 -10.05
CA ASP A 98 13.30 0.81 -9.65
C ASP A 98 13.42 -0.05 -8.38
N LYS A 99 12.58 0.23 -7.37
CA LYS A 99 12.57 -0.51 -6.10
C LYS A 99 12.17 -1.98 -6.29
N LYS A 100 11.11 -2.23 -7.06
CA LYS A 100 10.67 -3.59 -7.45
C LYS A 100 11.80 -4.35 -8.12
N THR A 101 12.44 -3.74 -9.13
CA THR A 101 13.53 -4.34 -9.89
C THR A 101 14.74 -4.66 -9.03
N LEU A 102 15.12 -3.76 -8.10
CA LEU A 102 16.21 -4.02 -7.14
C LEU A 102 15.91 -5.23 -6.25
N LEU A 103 14.69 -5.31 -5.71
CA LEU A 103 14.26 -6.43 -4.88
C LEU A 103 14.26 -7.74 -5.67
N GLU A 104 13.73 -7.76 -6.89
CA GLU A 104 13.74 -8.95 -7.74
C GLU A 104 15.16 -9.44 -8.04
N ARG A 105 16.07 -8.54 -8.42
CA ARG A 105 17.47 -8.88 -8.67
C ARG A 105 18.14 -9.45 -7.43
N HIS A 106 17.87 -8.89 -6.27
CA HIS A 106 18.40 -9.40 -5.01
C HIS A 106 17.83 -10.78 -4.65
N ILE A 107 16.52 -11.00 -4.82
CA ILE A 107 15.88 -12.31 -4.64
C ILE A 107 16.47 -13.38 -5.57
N ARG A 108 16.78 -13.02 -6.82
CA ARG A 108 17.40 -13.92 -7.81
C ARG A 108 18.91 -14.13 -7.60
N GLY A 109 19.50 -13.53 -6.55
CA GLY A 109 20.95 -13.62 -6.29
C GLY A 109 21.82 -12.85 -7.28
N GLN A 110 21.24 -11.98 -8.11
CA GLN A 110 21.94 -11.16 -9.10
C GLN A 110 22.52 -9.87 -8.49
N LEU A 111 22.23 -9.61 -7.23
CA LEU A 111 22.67 -8.44 -6.49
C LEU A 111 23.05 -8.84 -5.06
N SER A 112 24.28 -8.50 -4.66
CA SER A 112 24.75 -8.71 -3.29
C SER A 112 23.95 -7.87 -2.29
N THR A 113 23.93 -8.26 -1.01
CA THR A 113 23.23 -7.50 0.04
C THR A 113 23.78 -6.07 0.17
N ASP A 114 25.10 -5.90 0.05
CA ASP A 114 25.74 -4.58 0.15
C ASP A 114 25.39 -3.70 -1.06
N ASP A 115 25.40 -4.26 -2.26
CA ASP A 115 25.01 -3.53 -3.47
C ASP A 115 23.52 -3.18 -3.47
N PHE A 116 22.68 -4.09 -2.97
CA PHE A 116 21.27 -3.84 -2.74
C PHE A 116 21.09 -2.64 -1.81
N GLY A 117 21.71 -2.64 -0.64
CA GLY A 117 21.59 -1.53 0.33
C GLY A 117 22.06 -0.19 -0.23
N ARG A 118 23.16 -0.17 -1.00
CA ARG A 118 23.65 1.05 -1.67
C ARG A 118 22.65 1.58 -2.72
N GLN A 119 22.18 0.72 -3.62
CA GLN A 119 21.25 1.12 -4.68
C GLN A 119 19.88 1.50 -4.13
N GLU A 120 19.41 0.77 -3.13
CA GLU A 120 18.17 1.08 -2.41
C GLU A 120 18.22 2.49 -1.82
N LYS A 121 19.31 2.84 -1.13
CA LYS A 121 19.50 4.18 -0.57
C LYS A 121 19.49 5.26 -1.64
N LEU A 122 20.13 5.03 -2.79
CA LEU A 122 20.13 5.98 -3.91
C LEU A 122 18.72 6.23 -4.46
N VAL A 123 17.91 5.17 -4.62
CA VAL A 123 16.50 5.28 -5.05
C VAL A 123 15.70 6.09 -4.04
N GLU A 124 15.81 5.78 -2.74
CA GLU A 124 15.11 6.52 -1.69
C GLU A 124 15.50 7.99 -1.63
N THR A 125 16.80 8.31 -1.74
CA THR A 125 17.28 9.71 -1.76
C THR A 125 16.74 10.46 -2.98
N ARG A 126 16.76 9.87 -4.18
CA ARG A 126 16.22 10.50 -5.39
C ARG A 126 14.70 10.73 -5.29
N LYS A 127 13.97 9.76 -4.72
CA LYS A 127 12.52 9.88 -4.47
C LYS A 127 12.22 10.99 -3.47
N GLN A 128 13.01 11.09 -2.39
CA GLN A 128 12.87 12.16 -1.41
C GLN A 128 13.09 13.54 -2.05
N LEU A 129 14.17 13.73 -2.82
CA LEU A 129 14.44 14.98 -3.53
C LEU A 129 13.31 15.35 -4.50
N TYR A 130 12.75 14.36 -5.20
CA TYR A 130 11.58 14.57 -6.06
C TYR A 130 10.38 15.10 -5.26
N LEU A 131 10.06 14.49 -4.11
CA LEU A 131 8.94 14.90 -3.27
C LEU A 131 9.15 16.31 -2.67
N GLU A 132 10.36 16.63 -2.25
CA GLU A 132 10.73 17.96 -1.74
C GLU A 132 10.60 19.05 -2.82
N ASN A 133 11.03 18.75 -4.05
CA ASN A 133 10.86 19.64 -5.18
C ASN A 133 9.38 19.84 -5.54
N LEU A 134 8.59 18.76 -5.52
CA LEU A 134 7.15 18.83 -5.78
C LEU A 134 6.46 19.76 -4.77
N LEU A 135 6.76 19.60 -3.47
CA LEU A 135 6.24 20.46 -2.41
C LEU A 135 6.68 21.92 -2.56
N SER A 136 7.93 22.16 -2.95
CA SER A 136 8.47 23.52 -3.13
C SER A 136 7.86 24.24 -4.34
N SER A 137 7.47 23.49 -5.37
CA SER A 137 6.80 24.01 -6.57
C SER A 137 5.29 24.19 -6.42
N ALA A 138 4.73 23.81 -5.27
CA ALA A 138 3.30 23.88 -4.98
C ALA A 138 2.81 25.33 -4.89
N THR A 139 2.14 25.82 -5.93
CA THR A 139 1.59 27.18 -5.94
C THR A 139 0.18 27.29 -5.37
N GLN A 140 -0.52 26.17 -5.16
CA GLN A 140 -1.88 26.16 -4.65
C GLN A 140 -1.99 25.40 -3.33
N PRO A 141 -2.74 25.93 -2.34
CA PRO A 141 -3.13 25.18 -1.17
C PRO A 141 -3.89 23.91 -1.58
N THR A 142 -3.63 22.80 -0.90
CA THR A 142 -4.39 21.56 -1.09
C THR A 142 -5.85 21.80 -0.74
N ALA A 143 -6.77 21.47 -1.66
CA ALA A 143 -8.20 21.67 -1.46
C ALA A 143 -8.79 20.62 -0.49
N SER A 144 -8.15 19.46 -0.37
CA SER A 144 -8.63 18.35 0.45
C SER A 144 -8.11 18.45 1.89
N ASP A 145 -8.95 18.07 2.85
CA ASP A 145 -8.53 17.89 4.24
C ASP A 145 -7.54 16.71 4.37
N VAL A 146 -6.49 16.94 5.15
CA VAL A 146 -5.40 15.97 5.40
C VAL A 146 -5.93 14.68 6.04
N LYS A 147 -6.97 14.73 6.88
CA LYS A 147 -7.54 13.50 7.47
C LYS A 147 -8.18 12.61 6.41
N THR A 148 -8.89 13.22 5.47
CA THR A 148 -9.51 12.51 4.33
C THR A 148 -8.46 11.84 3.44
N LEU A 149 -7.39 12.57 3.09
CA LEU A 149 -6.28 12.04 2.30
C LEU A 149 -5.58 10.87 3.01
N ASN A 150 -5.35 11.01 4.33
CA ASN A 150 -4.76 9.94 5.13
C ASN A 150 -5.65 8.71 5.20
N ALA A 151 -6.95 8.86 5.46
CA ALA A 151 -7.88 7.73 5.51
C ALA A 151 -7.91 6.95 4.18
N LEU A 152 -7.91 7.68 3.06
CA LEU A 152 -7.82 7.08 1.73
C LEU A 152 -6.50 6.32 1.52
N ALA A 153 -5.38 6.92 1.91
CA ALA A 153 -4.05 6.33 1.79
C ALA A 153 -3.85 5.07 2.65
N LEU A 154 -4.37 5.08 3.89
CA LEU A 154 -4.36 3.92 4.78
C LEU A 154 -5.11 2.74 4.15
N ARG A 155 -6.34 3.00 3.68
CA ARG A 155 -7.17 2.00 2.97
C ARG A 155 -6.47 1.47 1.71
N LEU A 156 -5.82 2.35 0.94
CA LEU A 156 -5.05 1.96 -0.23
C LEU A 156 -3.88 1.04 0.14
N GLY A 157 -3.12 1.37 1.20
CA GLY A 157 -2.03 0.54 1.70
C GLY A 157 -2.50 -0.84 2.14
N ASP A 158 -3.62 -0.92 2.87
CA ASP A 158 -4.24 -2.19 3.26
C ASP A 158 -4.71 -3.01 2.06
N GLN A 159 -5.35 -2.36 1.08
CA GLN A 159 -5.79 -3.02 -0.16
C GLN A 159 -4.61 -3.58 -0.95
N ILE A 160 -3.55 -2.80 -1.16
CA ILE A 160 -2.34 -3.25 -1.87
C ILE A 160 -1.70 -4.44 -1.14
N HIS A 161 -1.61 -4.38 0.19
CA HIS A 161 -1.07 -5.47 0.97
C HIS A 161 -1.89 -6.75 0.79
N GLY A 162 -3.21 -6.68 0.95
CA GLY A 162 -4.10 -7.83 0.79
C GLY A 162 -4.01 -8.45 -0.61
N LEU A 163 -4.02 -7.63 -1.66
CA LEU A 163 -3.86 -8.10 -3.04
C LEU A 163 -2.50 -8.76 -3.28
N SER A 164 -1.43 -8.22 -2.69
CA SER A 164 -0.07 -8.77 -2.83
C SER A 164 0.07 -10.12 -2.14
N VAL A 165 -0.50 -10.28 -0.95
CA VAL A 165 -0.53 -11.56 -0.25
C VAL A 165 -1.27 -12.61 -1.06
N ILE A 166 -2.46 -12.27 -1.60
CA ILE A 166 -3.25 -13.17 -2.46
C ILE A 166 -2.46 -13.57 -3.72
N ALA A 167 -1.77 -12.62 -4.35
CA ALA A 167 -1.02 -12.87 -5.58
C ALA A 167 0.17 -13.82 -5.39
N ILE A 168 0.77 -13.87 -4.20
CA ILE A 168 1.92 -14.73 -3.90
C ILE A 168 1.50 -16.09 -3.33
N SER A 169 0.31 -16.17 -2.73
CA SER A 169 -0.21 -17.41 -2.11
C SER A 169 -0.98 -18.32 -3.08
N ASN A 170 -1.29 -17.85 -4.30
CA ASN A 170 -1.89 -18.63 -5.38
C ASN A 170 -0.83 -19.05 -6.39
#